data_AF-A0A532DKE9-F1
#
_entry.id   AF-A0A532DKE9-F1
#
_cell.length_a   1.000
_cell.length_b   1.000
_cell.length_c   1.000
_cell.angle_alpha   90.00
_cell.angle_beta   90.00
_cell.angle_gamma   90.00
#
_symmetry.space_group_name_H-M   'P 1'
#
loop_
_entity.id
_entity.type
_entity.pdbx_description
1 polymer ?
#
loop_
_entity_poly.entity_id
_entity_poly.type
_entity_poly.pdbx_seq_one_letter_code
_entity_poly.pdbx_strand_id
1 'polypeptide(L)'
;MRGLFQRRQLFVHPVQYWFVITTLLYFVCLLLTLYAVVFLPMAQPLYDSSISWEQRAEIATQFLELNGRIWPWLIITFLVLLLHSVYFMHRIAGPLYRFTALFRSIETGQLHQRARLRKHDYLHREAQAFNSMLDHFENKMQTINLHSALVTQAYETVALQVREQAPGQITAALQTLEEEIHRLKTCLAEFELQTQQPLAQQCSERVGSSTSQSSNAMKAA
;
A
#
# COMPACT_ATOMS: atom_id res chain seq x y z
N MET A 1 -11.07 -23.81 -32.44
CA MET A 1 -11.01 -23.72 -30.97
C MET A 1 -10.04 -22.60 -30.60
N ARG A 2 -10.54 -21.39 -30.31
CA ARG A 2 -9.71 -20.24 -29.90
C ARG A 2 -10.15 -19.85 -28.50
N GLY A 3 -9.19 -19.88 -27.59
CA GLY A 3 -9.39 -19.71 -26.15
C GLY A 3 -10.18 -18.45 -25.84
N LEU A 4 -11.33 -18.65 -25.22
CA LEU A 4 -12.10 -17.61 -24.57
C LEU A 4 -11.20 -16.99 -23.51
N PHE A 5 -10.99 -15.68 -23.60
CA PHE A 5 -10.26 -14.87 -22.64
C PHE A 5 -10.92 -14.97 -21.25
N GLN A 6 -10.50 -15.98 -20.48
CA GLN A 6 -10.73 -16.02 -19.04
C GLN A 6 -9.80 -14.99 -18.39
N ARG A 7 -10.35 -13.83 -18.07
CA ARG A 7 -10.08 -13.06 -16.83
C ARG A 7 -10.70 -11.68 -16.93
N ARG A 8 -11.62 -11.40 -16.01
CA ARG A 8 -11.69 -10.17 -15.21
C ARG A 8 -12.92 -10.30 -14.30
N GLN A 9 -12.70 -10.81 -13.10
CA GLN A 9 -13.63 -10.56 -12.00
C GLN A 9 -13.68 -9.03 -11.84
N LEU A 10 -14.78 -8.43 -12.30
CA LEU A 10 -14.95 -6.98 -12.42
C LEU A 10 -15.16 -6.30 -11.04
N PHE A 11 -15.36 -7.12 -10.00
CA PHE A 11 -15.72 -6.74 -8.64
C PHE A 11 -15.02 -7.68 -7.66
N VAL A 12 -13.82 -7.31 -7.17
CA VAL A 12 -13.07 -8.15 -6.21
C VAL A 12 -12.90 -7.46 -4.85
N HIS A 13 -13.11 -6.15 -4.73
CA HIS A 13 -12.90 -5.44 -3.47
C HIS A 13 -14.16 -4.72 -2.93
N PRO A 14 -14.48 -4.91 -1.64
CA PRO A 14 -15.63 -4.26 -0.99
C PRO A 14 -15.53 -2.73 -0.97
N VAL A 15 -14.30 -2.20 -0.97
CA VAL A 15 -14.01 -0.75 -0.98
C VAL A 15 -14.54 -0.08 -2.25
N GLN A 16 -14.47 -0.76 -3.39
CA GLN A 16 -14.93 -0.23 -4.68
C GLN A 16 -16.44 0.01 -4.67
N TYR A 17 -17.20 -0.95 -4.14
CA TYR A 17 -18.66 -0.86 -4.04
C TYR A 17 -19.08 0.16 -2.99
N TRP A 18 -18.37 0.20 -1.85
CA TRP A 18 -18.61 1.18 -0.81
C TRP A 18 -18.50 2.61 -1.34
N PHE A 19 -17.42 2.93 -2.05
CA PHE A 19 -17.23 4.29 -2.59
C PHE A 19 -18.26 4.64 -3.69
N VAL A 20 -18.60 3.70 -4.58
CA VAL A 20 -19.64 3.94 -5.61
C VAL A 20 -21.00 4.19 -4.96
N ILE A 21 -21.39 3.38 -3.95
CA ILE A 21 -22.62 3.61 -3.19
C ILE A 21 -22.58 4.97 -2.51
N THR A 22 -21.52 5.28 -1.77
CA THR A 22 -21.42 6.54 -1.01
C THR A 22 -21.56 7.74 -1.95
N THR A 23 -20.89 7.70 -3.10
CA THR A 23 -21.00 8.73 -4.14
C THR A 23 -22.42 8.82 -4.71
N LEU A 24 -23.04 7.67 -4.99
CA LEU A 24 -24.43 7.61 -5.50
C LEU A 24 -25.42 8.16 -4.47
N LEU A 25 -25.24 7.85 -3.19
CA LEU A 25 -26.06 8.35 -2.08
C LEU A 25 -25.97 9.88 -2.00
N TYR A 26 -24.77 10.45 -2.09
CA TYR A 26 -24.61 11.91 -2.14
C TYR A 26 -25.34 12.52 -3.33
N PHE A 27 -25.27 11.90 -4.52
CA PHE A 27 -26.01 12.39 -5.68
C PHE A 27 -27.53 12.29 -5.50
N VAL A 28 -28.04 11.20 -4.92
CA VAL A 28 -29.46 11.05 -4.62
C VAL A 28 -29.90 12.12 -3.61
N CYS A 29 -29.16 12.32 -2.52
CA CYS A 29 -29.43 13.39 -1.57
C CYS A 29 -29.43 14.77 -2.26
N LEU A 30 -28.44 15.04 -3.11
CA LEU A 30 -28.36 16.31 -3.84
C LEU A 30 -29.54 16.52 -4.79
N LEU A 31 -29.95 15.49 -5.54
CA LEU A 31 -31.13 15.55 -6.41
C LEU A 31 -32.42 15.75 -5.61
N LEU A 32 -32.56 15.08 -4.46
CA LEU A 32 -33.71 15.25 -3.56
C LEU A 32 -33.75 16.66 -2.96
N THR A 33 -32.61 17.21 -2.52
CA THR A 33 -32.52 18.59 -2.04
C THR A 33 -32.88 19.58 -3.13
N LEU A 34 -32.36 19.41 -4.34
CA LEU A 34 -32.68 20.28 -5.48
C LEU A 34 -34.16 20.19 -5.87
N TYR A 35 -34.72 18.98 -5.88
CA TYR A 35 -36.14 18.76 -6.08
C TYR A 35 -36.96 19.48 -4.99
N ALA A 36 -36.63 19.32 -3.72
CA ALA A 36 -37.31 19.99 -2.63
C ALA A 36 -37.25 21.52 -2.76
N VAL A 37 -36.08 22.09 -3.08
CA VAL A 37 -35.90 23.54 -3.26
C VAL A 37 -36.78 24.08 -4.40
N VAL A 38 -36.94 23.34 -5.49
CA VAL A 38 -37.79 23.76 -6.62
C VAL A 38 -39.27 23.59 -6.33
N PHE A 39 -39.67 22.46 -5.75
CA PHE A 39 -41.09 22.08 -5.62
C PHE A 39 -41.76 22.55 -4.31
N LEU A 40 -41.02 22.75 -3.22
CA LEU A 40 -41.57 23.28 -1.96
C LEU A 40 -42.21 24.67 -2.12
N PRO A 41 -41.51 25.70 -2.65
CA PRO A 41 -42.12 27.03 -2.78
C PRO A 41 -43.31 27.03 -3.74
N MET A 42 -43.28 26.17 -4.77
CA MET A 42 -44.38 25.99 -5.72
C MET A 42 -45.62 25.33 -5.07
N ALA A 43 -45.41 24.48 -4.05
CA ALA A 43 -46.49 23.78 -3.35
C ALA A 43 -47.12 24.62 -2.23
N GLN A 44 -46.44 25.63 -1.69
CA GLN A 44 -46.97 26.43 -0.57
C GLN A 44 -48.34 27.08 -0.85
N PRO A 45 -48.58 27.72 -2.02
CA PRO A 45 -49.86 28.34 -2.33
C PRO A 45 -51.03 27.34 -2.38
N LEU A 46 -50.79 26.06 -2.66
CA LEU A 46 -51.86 25.04 -2.68
C LEU A 46 -52.46 24.80 -1.28
N TYR A 47 -51.71 25.08 -0.22
CA TYR A 47 -52.16 24.92 1.17
C TYR A 47 -52.78 26.19 1.76
N ASP A 48 -52.71 27.32 1.04
CA ASP A 48 -53.27 28.58 1.50
C ASP A 48 -54.78 28.63 1.23
N SER A 49 -55.56 28.66 2.31
CA SER A 49 -57.03 28.69 2.26
C SER A 49 -57.60 30.02 1.73
N SER A 50 -56.79 31.06 1.63
CA SER A 50 -57.19 32.41 1.15
C SER A 50 -57.25 32.55 -0.37
N ILE A 51 -56.63 31.64 -1.12
CA ILE A 51 -56.54 31.67 -2.58
C ILE A 51 -57.83 31.14 -3.24
N SER A 52 -58.26 31.74 -4.35
CA SER A 52 -59.45 31.29 -5.08
C SER A 52 -59.26 29.88 -5.66
N TRP A 53 -60.36 29.14 -5.84
CA TRP A 53 -60.31 27.78 -6.37
C TRP A 53 -59.75 27.73 -7.81
N GLU A 54 -59.97 28.79 -8.60
CA GLU A 54 -59.46 28.96 -9.97
C GLU A 54 -57.92 29.08 -9.97
N GLN A 55 -57.39 29.93 -9.10
CA GLN A 55 -55.94 30.12 -8.94
C GLN A 55 -55.25 28.84 -8.45
N ARG A 56 -55.88 28.09 -7.54
CA ARG A 56 -55.35 26.78 -7.09
C ARG A 56 -55.30 25.76 -8.22
N ALA A 57 -56.32 25.73 -9.09
CA ALA A 57 -56.35 24.83 -10.24
C ALA A 57 -55.24 25.18 -11.25
N GLU A 58 -54.99 26.47 -11.47
CA GLU A 58 -53.90 26.92 -12.33
C GLU A 58 -52.52 26.52 -11.78
N ILE A 59 -52.26 26.71 -10.49
CA ILE A 59 -50.98 26.30 -9.88
C ILE A 59 -50.83 24.76 -9.88
N ALA A 60 -51.92 24.01 -9.64
CA ALA A 60 -51.90 22.56 -9.68
C ALA A 60 -51.59 22.00 -11.08
N THR A 61 -52.16 22.62 -12.13
CA THR A 61 -51.85 22.24 -13.53
C THR A 61 -50.41 22.57 -13.88
N GLN A 62 -49.92 23.75 -13.52
CA GLN A 62 -48.50 24.12 -13.68
C GLN A 62 -47.56 23.17 -12.94
N PHE A 63 -47.89 22.79 -11.71
CA PHE A 63 -47.14 21.81 -10.93
C PHE A 63 -47.09 20.44 -11.62
N LEU A 64 -48.23 19.97 -12.14
CA LEU A 64 -48.32 18.68 -12.81
C LEU A 64 -47.52 18.66 -14.12
N GLU A 65 -47.60 19.73 -14.92
CA GLU A 65 -46.81 19.88 -16.15
C GLU A 65 -45.31 19.92 -15.86
N LEU A 66 -44.90 20.70 -14.85
CA LEU A 66 -43.50 20.81 -14.45
C LEU A 66 -42.98 19.47 -13.92
N ASN A 67 -43.76 18.78 -13.09
CA ASN A 67 -43.41 17.47 -12.56
C ASN A 67 -43.22 16.46 -13.70
N GLY A 68 -44.22 16.34 -14.60
CA GLY A 68 -44.16 15.45 -15.75
C GLY A 68 -42.96 15.72 -16.66
N ARG A 69 -42.57 16.98 -16.81
CA ARG A 69 -41.40 17.35 -17.62
C ARG A 69 -40.06 17.07 -16.93
N ILE A 70 -39.97 17.18 -15.60
CA ILE A 70 -38.71 17.04 -14.86
C ILE A 70 -38.29 15.57 -14.67
N TRP A 71 -39.23 14.64 -14.53
CA TRP A 71 -38.92 13.22 -14.29
C TRP A 71 -37.98 12.59 -15.33
N PRO A 72 -38.20 12.74 -16.66
CA PRO A 72 -37.28 12.24 -17.66
C PRO A 72 -35.85 12.80 -17.50
N TRP A 73 -35.73 14.12 -17.25
CA TRP A 73 -34.43 14.76 -17.05
C TRP A 73 -33.73 14.29 -15.78
N LEU A 74 -34.47 14.04 -14.69
CA LEU A 74 -33.92 13.47 -13.46
C LEU A 74 -33.38 12.06 -13.69
N ILE A 75 -34.14 11.20 -14.38
CA ILE A 75 -33.71 9.83 -14.70
C ILE A 75 -32.47 9.85 -15.58
N ILE A 76 -32.44 10.68 -16.62
CA ILE A 76 -31.28 10.81 -17.51
C ILE A 76 -30.06 11.29 -16.71
N THR A 77 -30.22 12.31 -15.87
CA THR A 77 -29.13 12.85 -15.04
C THR A 77 -28.59 11.78 -14.09
N PHE A 78 -29.49 11.05 -13.41
CA PHE A 78 -29.11 9.96 -12.53
C PHE A 78 -28.33 8.86 -13.28
N LEU A 79 -28.78 8.48 -14.47
CA LEU A 79 -28.10 7.46 -15.28
C LEU A 79 -26.71 7.91 -15.73
N VAL A 80 -26.57 9.17 -16.14
CA VAL A 80 -25.27 9.75 -16.51
C VAL A 80 -24.32 9.77 -15.30
N LEU A 81 -24.80 10.17 -14.12
CA LEU A 81 -24.01 10.18 -12.89
C LEU A 81 -23.60 8.77 -12.47
N LEU A 82 -24.50 7.79 -12.59
CA LEU A 82 -24.21 6.39 -12.31
C LEU A 82 -23.10 5.88 -13.24
N LEU A 83 -23.24 6.10 -14.55
CA LEU A 83 -22.25 5.66 -15.53
C LEU A 83 -20.90 6.35 -15.31
N HIS A 84 -20.91 7.64 -15.00
CA HIS A 84 -19.70 8.41 -14.70
C HIS A 84 -19.00 7.88 -13.44
N SER A 85 -19.74 7.63 -12.36
CA SER A 85 -19.20 7.09 -11.11
C SER A 85 -18.57 5.72 -11.31
N VAL A 86 -19.25 4.82 -12.03
CA VAL A 86 -18.74 3.48 -12.36
C VAL A 86 -17.48 3.57 -13.24
N TYR A 87 -17.50 4.43 -14.27
CA TYR A 87 -16.35 4.65 -15.14
C TYR A 87 -15.13 5.16 -14.39
N PHE A 88 -15.32 6.18 -13.54
CA PHE A 88 -14.28 6.78 -12.73
C PHE A 88 -13.67 5.75 -11.78
N MET A 89 -14.52 4.98 -11.10
CA MET A 89 -14.09 3.93 -10.19
C MET A 89 -13.30 2.83 -10.90
N HIS A 90 -13.73 2.40 -12.09
CA HIS A 90 -13.00 1.39 -12.85
C HIS A 90 -11.58 1.82 -13.24
N ARG A 91 -11.38 3.10 -13.54
CA ARG A 91 -10.05 3.64 -13.86
C ARG A 91 -9.11 3.70 -12.66
N ILE A 92 -9.63 3.66 -11.43
CA ILE A 92 -8.83 3.72 -10.19
C ILE A 92 -8.62 2.31 -9.62
N ALA A 93 -9.69 1.51 -9.54
CA ALA A 93 -9.65 0.18 -8.94
C ALA A 93 -8.76 -0.81 -9.71
N GLY A 94 -8.72 -0.71 -11.05
CA GLY A 94 -7.87 -1.55 -11.89
C GLY A 94 -6.37 -1.42 -11.56
N PRO A 95 -5.80 -0.21 -11.56
CA PRO A 95 -4.46 0.09 -11.05
C PRO A 95 -4.20 -0.44 -9.65
N LEU A 96 -5.13 -0.17 -8.73
CA LEU A 96 -4.98 -0.50 -7.31
C LEU A 96 -4.81 -2.01 -7.09
N TYR A 97 -5.59 -2.82 -7.82
CA TYR A 97 -5.45 -4.28 -7.76
C TYR A 97 -4.07 -4.75 -8.21
N ARG A 98 -3.50 -4.11 -9.24
CA ARG A 98 -2.15 -4.45 -9.73
C ARG A 98 -1.08 -4.06 -8.72
N PHE A 99 -1.27 -2.96 -8.00
CA PHE A 99 -0.41 -2.62 -6.86
C PHE A 99 -0.48 -3.66 -5.76
N THR A 100 -1.68 -4.13 -5.37
CA THR A 100 -1.81 -5.19 -4.36
C THR A 100 -1.08 -6.48 -4.76
N ALA A 101 -1.16 -6.86 -6.03
CA ALA A 101 -0.43 -8.01 -6.55
C ALA A 101 1.10 -7.81 -6.47
N LEU A 102 1.58 -6.60 -6.78
CA LEU A 102 3.00 -6.25 -6.68
C LEU A 102 3.49 -6.20 -5.23
N PHE A 103 2.69 -5.69 -4.30
CA PHE A 103 3.03 -5.73 -2.88
C PHE A 103 3.23 -7.16 -2.39
N ARG A 104 2.37 -8.10 -2.81
CA ARG A 104 2.54 -9.53 -2.51
C ARG A 104 3.79 -10.14 -3.13
N SER A 105 4.20 -9.71 -4.34
CA SER A 105 5.46 -10.21 -4.92
C SER A 105 6.70 -9.64 -4.22
N ILE A 106 6.61 -8.42 -3.70
CA ILE A 106 7.68 -7.80 -2.93
C ILE A 106 7.82 -8.48 -1.56
N GLU A 107 6.69 -8.84 -0.94
CA GLU A 107 6.67 -9.62 0.31
C GLU A 107 7.40 -10.97 0.17
N THR A 108 7.35 -11.59 -1.02
CA THR A 108 8.10 -12.83 -1.32
C THR A 108 9.54 -12.59 -1.78
N GLY A 109 10.04 -11.35 -1.70
CA GLY A 109 11.42 -10.97 -2.02
C GLY A 109 11.69 -10.70 -3.50
N GLN A 110 10.66 -10.69 -4.37
CA GLN A 110 10.84 -10.44 -5.81
C GLN A 110 10.84 -8.94 -6.11
N LEU A 111 11.98 -8.30 -5.87
CA LEU A 111 12.14 -6.85 -6.08
C LEU A 111 12.27 -6.44 -7.55
N HIS A 112 12.44 -7.36 -8.50
CA HIS A 112 12.61 -7.04 -9.93
C HIS A 112 11.30 -6.65 -10.64
N GLN A 113 10.15 -6.88 -10.02
CA GLN A 113 8.87 -6.51 -10.63
C GLN A 113 8.66 -5.00 -10.56
N ARG A 114 8.01 -4.43 -11.58
CA ARG A 114 7.71 -3.00 -11.67
C ARG A 114 6.23 -2.74 -11.91
N ALA A 115 5.70 -1.69 -11.30
CA ALA A 115 4.35 -1.22 -11.53
C ALA A 115 4.22 -0.55 -12.89
N ARG A 116 3.63 -1.25 -13.87
CA ARG A 116 3.29 -0.71 -15.20
C ARG A 116 1.79 -0.50 -15.34
N LEU A 117 1.31 0.72 -15.19
CA LEU A 117 -0.09 1.09 -15.39
C LEU A 117 -0.44 1.33 -16.86
N ARG A 118 -1.73 1.29 -17.23
CA ARG A 118 -2.17 1.59 -18.61
C ARG A 118 -2.23 3.10 -18.81
N LYS A 119 -1.95 3.59 -20.03
CA LYS A 119 -1.84 5.04 -20.37
C LYS A 119 -2.94 5.97 -19.82
N HIS A 120 -4.15 5.47 -19.59
CA HIS A 120 -5.32 6.27 -19.15
C HIS A 120 -5.70 6.07 -17.68
N ASP A 121 -4.91 5.35 -16.91
CA ASP A 121 -5.11 5.14 -15.49
C ASP A 121 -4.67 6.39 -14.70
N TYR A 122 -5.32 6.70 -13.58
CA TYR A 122 -5.03 7.93 -12.82
C TYR A 122 -3.71 7.85 -12.02
N LEU A 123 -3.29 6.65 -11.59
CA LEU A 123 -2.23 6.46 -10.59
C LEU A 123 -0.80 6.40 -11.17
N HIS A 124 -0.54 7.03 -12.32
CA HIS A 124 0.78 6.96 -12.97
C HIS A 124 1.90 7.56 -12.14
N ARG A 125 1.64 8.66 -11.42
CA ARG A 125 2.65 9.32 -10.58
C ARG A 125 3.05 8.42 -9.42
N GLU A 126 2.07 7.77 -8.82
CA GLU A 126 2.21 6.84 -7.70
C GLU A 126 2.97 5.59 -8.16
N ALA A 127 2.67 5.07 -9.36
CA ALA A 127 3.42 3.97 -9.94
C ALA A 127 4.88 4.34 -10.20
N GLN A 128 5.13 5.55 -10.69
CA GLN A 128 6.49 6.03 -10.95
C GLN A 128 7.27 6.19 -9.64
N ALA A 129 6.70 6.87 -8.65
CA ALA A 129 7.32 7.01 -7.33
C ALA A 129 7.60 5.65 -6.68
N PHE A 130 6.65 4.72 -6.80
CA PHE A 130 6.81 3.37 -6.29
C PHE A 130 7.93 2.59 -7.00
N ASN A 131 8.01 2.69 -8.33
CA ASN A 131 9.10 2.08 -9.08
C ASN A 131 10.47 2.64 -8.68
N SER A 132 10.58 3.96 -8.51
CA SER A 132 11.82 4.58 -8.02
C SER A 132 12.20 4.07 -6.63
N MET A 133 11.23 3.88 -5.73
CA MET A 133 11.48 3.26 -4.43
C MET A 133 12.02 1.83 -4.58
N LEU A 134 11.46 1.02 -5.49
CA LEU A 134 11.95 -0.34 -5.74
C LEU A 134 13.36 -0.35 -6.36
N ASP A 135 13.67 0.58 -7.26
CA ASP A 135 15.01 0.75 -7.82
C ASP A 135 16.03 1.04 -6.71
N HIS A 136 15.67 1.91 -5.75
CA HIS A 136 16.53 2.21 -4.60
C HIS A 136 16.72 0.98 -3.70
N PHE A 137 15.66 0.24 -3.39
CA PHE A 137 15.75 -0.99 -2.60
C PHE A 137 16.62 -2.06 -3.27
N GLU A 138 16.42 -2.27 -4.57
CA GLU A 138 17.19 -3.24 -5.35
C GLU A 138 18.68 -2.89 -5.37
N ASN A 139 19.02 -1.63 -5.64
CA ASN A 139 20.40 -1.16 -5.63
C ASN A 139 21.05 -1.38 -4.27
N LYS A 140 20.37 -1.03 -3.17
CA LYS A 140 20.93 -1.23 -1.83
C LYS A 140 21.11 -2.71 -1.48
N MET A 141 20.19 -3.59 -1.88
CA MET A 141 20.33 -5.05 -1.68
C MET A 141 21.47 -5.64 -2.52
N GLN A 142 21.70 -5.14 -3.72
CA GLN A 142 22.87 -5.53 -4.53
C GLN A 142 24.17 -5.12 -3.85
N THR A 143 24.25 -3.90 -3.29
CA THR A 143 25.42 -3.44 -2.52
C THR A 143 25.69 -4.32 -1.30
N ILE A 144 24.66 -4.69 -0.53
CA ILE A 144 24.82 -5.60 0.62
C ILE A 144 25.32 -6.98 0.17
N ASN A 145 24.72 -7.57 -0.87
CA ASN A 145 25.14 -8.89 -1.36
C ASN A 145 26.58 -8.87 -1.87
N LEU A 146 27.00 -7.79 -2.51
CA LEU A 146 28.38 -7.60 -2.97
C LEU A 146 29.34 -7.57 -1.77
N HIS A 147 29.08 -6.75 -0.76
CA HIS A 147 29.95 -6.68 0.43
C HIS A 147 29.95 -7.99 1.23
N SER A 148 28.80 -8.68 1.32
CA SER A 148 28.73 -10.01 1.93
C SER A 148 29.64 -11.01 1.21
N ALA A 149 29.59 -11.04 -0.13
CA ALA A 149 30.45 -11.90 -0.93
C ALA A 149 31.95 -11.56 -0.77
N LEU A 150 32.30 -10.27 -0.72
CA LEU A 150 33.67 -9.82 -0.47
C LEU A 150 34.17 -10.24 0.93
N VAL A 151 33.33 -10.12 1.96
CA VAL A 151 33.65 -10.60 3.32
C VAL A 151 33.87 -12.11 3.33
N THR A 152 33.01 -12.89 2.68
CA THR A 152 33.19 -14.36 2.58
C THR A 152 34.49 -14.72 1.86
N GLN A 153 34.79 -14.06 0.74
CA GLN A 153 36.04 -14.28 0.01
C GLN A 153 37.28 -13.89 0.83
N ALA A 154 37.24 -12.75 1.52
CA ALA A 154 38.32 -12.31 2.39
C ALA A 154 38.55 -13.32 3.53
N TYR A 155 37.46 -13.82 4.13
CA TYR A 155 37.52 -14.86 5.16
C TYR A 155 38.15 -16.16 4.64
N GLU A 156 37.73 -16.64 3.47
CA GLU A 156 38.32 -17.85 2.85
C GLU A 156 39.81 -17.67 2.56
N THR A 157 40.21 -16.48 2.10
CA THR A 157 41.63 -16.16 1.85
C THR A 157 42.46 -16.21 3.13
N VAL A 158 41.94 -15.65 4.23
CA VAL A 158 42.56 -15.75 5.56
C VAL A 158 42.63 -17.22 6.02
N ALA A 159 41.55 -17.98 5.85
CA ALA A 159 41.49 -19.37 6.28
C ALA A 159 42.50 -20.27 5.55
N LEU A 160 42.71 -20.04 4.25
CA LEU A 160 43.74 -20.73 3.47
C LEU A 160 45.16 -20.36 3.93
N GLN A 161 45.44 -19.08 4.19
CA GLN A 161 46.76 -18.62 4.63
C GLN A 161 47.13 -19.05 6.06
N VAL A 162 46.15 -19.14 6.97
CA VAL A 162 46.35 -19.70 8.32
C VAL A 162 46.69 -21.19 8.25
N ARG A 163 46.11 -21.92 7.29
CA ARG A 163 46.40 -23.34 7.05
C ARG A 163 47.78 -23.57 6.45
N GLU A 164 48.31 -22.63 5.67
CA GLU A 164 49.65 -22.70 5.06
C GLU A 164 50.79 -22.11 5.94
N GLN A 165 50.51 -21.72 7.19
CA GLN A 165 51.51 -21.21 8.15
C GLN A 165 52.46 -20.13 7.58
N ALA A 166 51.92 -19.11 6.91
CA ALA A 166 52.69 -17.96 6.41
C ALA A 166 52.48 -16.70 7.29
N PRO A 167 53.21 -16.54 8.40
CA PRO A 167 52.94 -15.53 9.44
C PRO A 167 52.99 -14.07 8.98
N GLY A 168 53.64 -13.78 7.84
CA GLY A 168 53.73 -12.42 7.28
C GLY A 168 52.56 -11.98 6.40
N GLN A 169 51.75 -12.91 5.88
CA GLN A 169 50.60 -12.60 4.99
C GLN A 169 49.25 -12.62 5.72
N ILE A 170 49.17 -13.32 6.85
CA ILE A 170 47.95 -13.44 7.69
C ILE A 170 47.52 -12.07 8.23
N THR A 171 48.46 -11.21 8.61
CA THR A 171 48.16 -9.85 9.10
C THR A 171 47.54 -8.97 8.03
N ALA A 172 48.03 -9.05 6.77
CA ALA A 172 47.47 -8.30 5.66
C ALA A 172 46.05 -8.79 5.31
N ALA A 173 45.82 -10.10 5.31
CA ALA A 173 44.50 -10.65 5.03
C ALA A 173 43.48 -10.38 6.15
N LEU A 174 43.91 -10.35 7.43
CA LEU A 174 43.08 -9.93 8.56
C LEU A 174 42.66 -8.45 8.46
N GLN A 175 43.56 -7.57 8.02
CA GLN A 175 43.25 -6.16 7.78
C GLN A 175 42.19 -5.99 6.67
N THR A 176 42.32 -6.74 5.57
CA THR A 176 41.33 -6.74 4.49
C THR A 176 39.95 -7.22 4.97
N LEU A 177 39.92 -8.27 5.81
CA LEU A 177 38.67 -8.77 6.37
C LEU A 177 38.02 -7.75 7.32
N GLU A 178 38.80 -7.11 8.18
CA GLU A 178 38.32 -6.07 9.09
C GLU A 178 37.75 -4.88 8.31
N GLU A 179 38.40 -4.47 7.22
CA GLU A 179 37.94 -3.40 6.35
C GLU A 179 36.60 -3.74 5.66
N GLU A 180 36.46 -4.94 5.11
CA GLU A 180 35.21 -5.37 4.46
C GLU A 180 34.05 -5.56 5.45
N ILE A 181 34.33 -6.04 6.68
CA ILE A 181 33.36 -6.07 7.77
C ILE A 181 32.93 -4.64 8.15
N HIS A 182 33.88 -3.70 8.17
CA HIS A 182 33.58 -2.31 8.50
C HIS A 182 32.74 -1.63 7.39
N ARG A 183 33.02 -1.93 6.12
CA ARG A 183 32.21 -1.48 4.98
C ARG A 183 30.79 -2.05 5.01
N LEU A 184 30.65 -3.34 5.32
CA LEU A 184 29.34 -3.97 5.50
C LEU A 184 28.57 -3.32 6.66
N LYS A 185 29.22 -3.07 7.81
CA LYS A 185 28.60 -2.37 8.95
C LYS A 185 28.17 -0.95 8.59
N THR A 186 28.97 -0.23 7.82
CA THR A 186 28.64 1.14 7.37
C THR A 186 27.46 1.12 6.40
N CYS A 187 27.44 0.18 5.45
CA CYS A 187 26.32 -0.02 4.53
C CYS A 187 25.03 -0.37 5.28
N LEU A 188 25.11 -1.20 6.33
CA LEU A 188 23.97 -1.51 7.20
C LEU A 188 23.54 -0.34 8.08
N ALA A 189 24.46 0.49 8.55
CA ALA A 189 24.15 1.70 9.34
C ALA A 189 23.46 2.79 8.51
N GLU A 190 23.64 2.79 7.18
CA GLU A 190 22.92 3.67 6.26
C GLU A 190 21.44 3.29 6.10
N PHE A 191 21.06 2.08 6.50
CA PHE A 191 19.67 1.77 6.75
C PHE A 191 19.36 2.22 8.18
N GLU A 192 18.31 3.03 8.38
CA GLU A 192 17.67 3.20 9.68
C GLU A 192 16.95 1.88 10.07
N LEU A 193 17.71 0.79 10.16
CA LEU A 193 17.27 -0.47 10.71
C LEU A 193 17.06 -0.21 12.18
N GLN A 194 15.81 -0.32 12.61
CA GLN A 194 15.46 -0.34 14.03
C GLN A 194 16.16 -1.55 14.65
N THR A 195 17.38 -1.31 15.14
CA THR A 195 18.29 -2.36 15.55
C THR A 195 17.78 -2.81 16.91
N GLN A 196 17.12 -3.96 16.96
CA GLN A 196 17.01 -4.67 18.22
C GLN A 196 18.44 -4.96 18.67
N GLN A 197 18.77 -4.41 19.83
CA GLN A 197 20.07 -4.44 20.49
C GLN A 197 20.71 -5.85 20.37
N PRO A 198 21.99 -5.97 19.97
CA PRO A 198 22.58 -7.28 19.72
C PRO A 198 22.58 -8.13 20.99
N LEU A 199 22.33 -9.44 20.82
CA LEU A 199 22.42 -10.56 21.77
C LEU A 199 23.80 -10.73 22.47
N ALA A 200 24.60 -9.67 22.61
CA ALA A 200 25.90 -9.72 23.29
C ALA A 200 25.78 -9.85 24.81
N GLN A 201 24.60 -9.59 25.40
CA GLN A 201 24.42 -9.60 26.85
C GLN A 201 24.05 -10.98 27.43
N GLN A 202 23.63 -11.95 26.61
CA GLN A 202 23.24 -13.29 27.09
C GLN A 202 24.39 -14.31 27.15
N CYS A 203 25.50 -14.11 26.43
CA CYS A 203 26.64 -15.04 26.50
C CYS A 203 27.59 -14.78 27.68
N SER A 204 27.53 -13.61 28.33
CA SER A 204 28.41 -13.31 29.47
C SER A 204 27.96 -13.93 30.80
N GLU A 205 26.66 -14.24 30.98
CA GLU A 205 26.16 -14.81 32.23
C GLU A 205 26.35 -16.34 32.33
N ARG A 206 26.55 -17.06 31.22
CA ARG A 206 26.65 -18.53 31.24
C ARG A 206 28.05 -19.07 31.55
N VAL A 207 29.07 -18.22 31.56
CA VAL A 207 30.47 -18.62 31.85
C VAL A 207 30.86 -18.33 33.31
N GLY A 208 30.07 -17.55 34.05
CA GLY A 208 30.35 -17.20 35.45
C GLY A 208 29.83 -18.17 36.52
N SER A 209 28.99 -19.16 36.17
CA SER A 209 28.29 -19.99 37.18
C SER A 209 28.82 -21.42 37.34
N SER A 210 29.91 -21.80 36.67
CA SER A 210 30.45 -23.17 36.69
C SER A 210 31.76 -23.34 37.47
N THR A 211 32.18 -22.37 38.29
CA THR A 211 33.42 -22.50 39.08
C THR A 211 33.26 -21.99 40.51
N SER A 212 32.34 -22.57 41.31
CA SER A 212 32.44 -22.51 42.79
C SER A 212 31.50 -23.49 43.52
N GLN A 213 31.52 -24.79 43.19
CA GLN A 213 30.99 -25.82 44.11
C GLN A 213 31.82 -27.11 44.00
N SER A 214 33.07 -27.05 44.43
CA SER A 214 33.82 -28.24 44.85
C SER A 214 35.00 -27.80 45.72
N SER A 215 34.73 -27.50 46.99
CA SER A 215 35.66 -27.64 48.11
C SER A 215 34.98 -27.09 49.37
N ASN A 216 34.46 -27.99 50.21
CA ASN A 216 34.39 -27.88 51.68
C ASN A 216 33.48 -28.99 52.23
N ALA A 217 33.87 -30.23 51.98
CA ALA A 217 33.68 -31.29 52.95
C ALA A 217 35.00 -31.38 53.73
N MET A 218 34.95 -31.13 55.05
CA MET A 218 35.89 -31.56 56.10
C MET A 218 36.24 -30.43 57.09
N LYS A 219 35.50 -30.39 58.22
CA LYS A 219 35.87 -30.02 59.61
C LYS A 219 34.57 -29.73 60.38
N ALA A 220 34.07 -30.69 61.17
CA ALA A 220 34.38 -30.90 62.58
C ALA A 220 33.61 -29.94 63.52
N ALA A 221 32.48 -30.42 64.06
CA ALA A 221 32.02 -30.34 65.46
C ALA A 221 30.57 -30.81 65.52
#